data_AF-A0A0X3VKB7-F1
#
_entry.id   AF-A0A0X3VKB7-F1
#
_cell.length_a   1.000
_cell.length_b   1.000
_cell.length_c   1.000
_cell.angle_alpha   90.00
_cell.angle_beta   90.00
_cell.angle_gamma   90.00
#
_symmetry.space_group_name_H-M   'P 1'
#
loop_
_entity.id
_entity.type
_entity.pdbx_description
1 polymer ?
#
loop_
_entity_poly.entity_id
_entity_poly.type
_entity_poly.pdbx_seq_one_letter_code
_entity_poly.pdbx_strand_id
1 'polypeptide(L)'
;MTSARLTDGRPQVFAGSNHGLFTRWKVSELPSAAWTPWQPFNFDHGRVVSLAAAPLTDERPQIFAATEGGELWTTWKVTTDASAAWADWTKFNDLPGSARSVGVATLTDGRPQIVVGTDTGSVSSWKVSTNPDDAWTNWSPFDGPPA
;
A
#
# COMPACT_ATOMS: atom_id res chain seq x y z
N MET A 1 10.32 3.23 1.66
CA MET A 1 10.23 1.80 2.02
C MET A 1 8.99 1.63 2.89
N THR A 2 8.33 0.48 2.83
CA THR A 2 7.22 0.10 3.73
C THR A 2 7.30 -1.39 4.08
N SER A 3 6.50 -1.84 5.04
CA SER A 3 6.36 -3.26 5.39
C SER A 3 4.89 -3.64 5.48
N ALA A 4 4.58 -4.88 5.09
CA ALA A 4 3.28 -5.50 5.29
C ALA A 4 3.42 -6.79 6.10
N ARG A 5 2.35 -7.16 6.80
CA ARG A 5 2.22 -8.48 7.44
C ARG A 5 1.47 -9.39 6.47
N LEU A 6 2.04 -10.55 6.16
CA LEU A 6 1.35 -11.61 5.44
C LEU A 6 0.30 -12.26 6.34
N THR A 7 -0.68 -12.94 5.76
CA THR A 7 -1.78 -13.59 6.50
C THR A 7 -1.31 -14.69 7.46
N ASP A 8 -0.14 -15.28 7.20
CA ASP A 8 0.55 -16.22 8.10
C ASP A 8 1.40 -15.52 9.19
N GLY A 9 1.38 -14.19 9.24
CA GLY A 9 2.09 -13.37 10.22
C GLY A 9 3.53 -13.02 9.85
N ARG A 10 4.09 -13.56 8.76
CA ARG A 10 5.44 -13.19 8.33
C ARG A 10 5.49 -11.75 7.83
N PRO A 11 6.56 -10.98 8.13
CA PRO A 11 6.76 -9.67 7.54
C PRO A 11 7.29 -9.78 6.10
N GLN A 12 6.77 -8.90 5.24
CA GLN A 12 7.28 -8.62 3.89
C GLN A 12 7.62 -7.12 3.80
N VAL A 13 8.76 -6.78 3.23
CA VAL A 13 9.25 -5.40 3.11
C VAL A 13 9.37 -5.02 1.64
N PHE A 14 8.96 -3.79 1.31
CA PHE A 14 8.98 -3.22 -0.02
C PHE A 14 9.81 -1.95 -0.06
N ALA A 15 10.73 -1.84 -1.02
CA ALA A 15 11.65 -0.72 -1.12
C ALA A 15 11.79 -0.25 -2.58
N GLY A 16 11.49 1.03 -2.81
CA GLY A 16 11.81 1.71 -4.07
C GLY A 16 13.30 2.03 -4.15
N SER A 17 13.83 1.99 -5.37
CA SER A 17 15.20 2.36 -5.72
C SER A 17 15.24 2.99 -7.10
N ASN A 18 16.42 3.43 -7.54
CA ASN A 18 16.62 3.89 -8.92
C ASN A 18 16.50 2.77 -9.97
N HIS A 19 16.44 1.51 -9.53
CA HIS A 19 16.26 0.33 -10.38
C HIS A 19 14.85 -0.28 -10.29
N GLY A 20 13.90 0.44 -9.69
CA GLY A 20 12.52 0.00 -9.51
C GLY A 20 12.17 -0.38 -8.08
N LEU A 21 11.01 -1.03 -7.92
CA LEU A 21 10.48 -1.48 -6.64
C LEU A 21 10.89 -2.94 -6.38
N PHE A 22 11.37 -3.22 -5.16
CA PHE A 22 11.84 -4.53 -4.75
C PHE A 22 11.12 -5.00 -3.49
N THR A 23 11.05 -6.32 -3.32
CA THR A 23 10.47 -6.94 -2.14
C THR A 23 11.34 -8.07 -1.60
N ARG A 24 11.22 -8.34 -0.29
CA ARG A 24 11.68 -9.58 0.36
C ARG A 24 10.84 -9.90 1.59
N TRP A 25 10.82 -11.14 2.03
CA TRP A 25 10.02 -11.60 3.18
C TRP A 25 10.75 -12.64 4.02
N LYS A 26 10.27 -12.90 5.23
CA LYS A 26 10.78 -13.99 6.07
C LYS A 26 10.44 -15.35 5.46
N VAL A 27 11.38 -16.30 5.49
CA VAL A 27 11.16 -17.64 4.90
C VAL A 27 10.18 -18.50 5.70
N SER A 28 10.00 -18.23 7.00
CA SER A 28 9.04 -18.90 7.89
C SER A 28 8.54 -17.94 8.97
N GLU A 29 7.56 -18.38 9.76
CA GLU A 29 6.92 -17.62 10.86
C GLU A 29 7.82 -17.42 12.08
N LEU A 30 8.98 -18.09 12.14
CA LEU A 30 9.92 -17.92 13.24
C LEU A 30 10.47 -16.48 13.25
N PRO A 31 10.49 -15.79 14.41
CA PRO A 31 11.04 -14.44 14.50
C PRO A 31 12.50 -14.35 14.00
N SER A 32 13.28 -15.41 14.22
CA SER A 32 14.68 -15.54 13.80
C SER A 32 14.87 -16.01 12.35
N ALA A 33 13.80 -16.32 11.61
CA ALA A 33 13.91 -16.89 10.26
C ALA A 33 14.76 -16.00 9.33
N ALA A 34 15.46 -16.62 8.39
CA ALA A 34 16.17 -15.88 7.36
C ALA A 34 15.17 -15.07 6.49
N TRP A 35 15.68 -14.05 5.81
CA TRP A 35 14.93 -13.35 4.78
C TRP A 35 15.27 -13.91 3.40
N THR A 36 14.31 -13.96 2.49
CA THR A 36 14.58 -14.22 1.06
C THR A 36 15.52 -13.16 0.48
N PRO A 37 16.26 -13.43 -0.61
CA PRO A 37 16.95 -12.38 -1.36
C PRO A 37 15.97 -11.27 -1.79
N TRP A 38 16.48 -10.07 -2.07
CA TRP A 38 15.68 -9.04 -2.73
C TRP A 38 15.28 -9.50 -4.12
N GLN A 39 14.01 -9.27 -4.48
CA GLN A 39 13.46 -9.60 -5.78
C GLN A 39 12.70 -8.40 -6.34
N PRO A 40 12.69 -8.19 -7.68
CA PRO A 40 11.84 -7.18 -8.28
C PRO A 40 10.37 -7.39 -7.92
N PHE A 41 9.64 -6.30 -7.69
CA PHE A 41 8.21 -6.29 -7.42
C PHE A 41 7.44 -5.62 -8.57
N ASN A 42 7.81 -6.00 -9.80
CA ASN A 42 7.17 -5.71 -11.09
C ASN A 42 6.37 -4.39 -11.12
N PHE A 43 7.06 -3.27 -10.87
CA PHE A 43 6.47 -1.93 -10.92
C PHE A 43 7.18 -1.13 -12.01
N ASP A 44 6.46 -0.78 -13.06
CA ASP A 44 6.97 -0.10 -14.26
C ASP A 44 6.34 1.29 -14.49
N HIS A 45 5.57 1.80 -13.52
CA HIS A 45 4.89 3.10 -13.59
C HIS A 45 5.73 4.28 -13.08
N GLY A 46 7.05 4.20 -13.26
CA GLY A 46 8.00 5.25 -12.89
C GLY A 46 8.61 5.10 -11.49
N ARG A 47 9.31 6.15 -11.04
CA ARG A 47 10.06 6.12 -9.78
C ARG A 47 9.12 6.29 -8.59
N VAL A 48 9.17 5.34 -7.65
CA VAL A 48 8.40 5.40 -6.40
C VAL A 48 9.04 6.40 -5.42
N VAL A 49 8.26 7.37 -4.95
CA VAL A 49 8.69 8.40 -3.98
C VAL A 49 8.12 8.18 -2.57
N SER A 50 6.99 7.48 -2.45
CA SER A 50 6.39 7.13 -1.16
C SER A 50 5.66 5.80 -1.24
N LEU A 51 5.69 5.04 -0.14
CA LEU A 51 5.06 3.72 -0.04
C LEU A 51 4.29 3.60 1.28
N ALA A 52 3.12 2.97 1.23
CA ALA A 52 2.33 2.62 2.39
C ALA A 52 1.75 1.21 2.22
N ALA A 53 1.43 0.56 3.33
CA ALA A 53 0.87 -0.78 3.34
C ALA A 53 -0.11 -0.95 4.51
N ALA A 54 -1.24 -1.60 4.28
CA ALA A 54 -2.20 -1.95 5.32
C ALA A 54 -2.87 -3.30 5.02
N PRO A 55 -3.34 -4.03 6.03
CA PRO A 55 -4.22 -5.16 5.82
C PRO A 55 -5.60 -4.66 5.35
N LEU A 56 -6.21 -5.43 4.45
CA LEU A 56 -7.66 -5.45 4.24
C LEU A 56 -8.34 -6.15 5.43
N THR A 57 -9.67 -6.08 5.51
CA THR A 57 -10.45 -6.68 6.61
C THR A 57 -10.33 -8.20 6.70
N ASP A 58 -9.88 -8.87 5.64
CA ASP A 58 -9.56 -10.30 5.59
C ASP A 58 -8.05 -10.59 5.76
N GLU A 59 -7.29 -9.64 6.29
CA GLU A 59 -5.84 -9.68 6.52
C GLU A 59 -4.97 -9.75 5.26
N ARG A 60 -5.54 -9.73 4.05
CA ARG A 60 -4.74 -9.62 2.83
C ARG A 60 -4.03 -8.27 2.81
N PRO A 61 -2.70 -8.21 2.59
CA PRO A 61 -2.01 -6.94 2.49
C PRO A 61 -2.34 -6.22 1.18
N GLN A 62 -2.57 -4.91 1.28
CA GLN A 62 -2.64 -3.97 0.16
C GLN A 62 -1.52 -2.94 0.28
N ILE A 63 -0.87 -2.64 -0.85
CA ILE A 63 0.25 -1.70 -0.97
C ILE A 63 -0.20 -0.51 -1.81
N PHE A 64 0.31 0.67 -1.45
CA PHE A 64 0.13 1.92 -2.20
C PHE A 64 1.49 2.52 -2.52
N ALA A 65 1.65 3.01 -3.74
CA ALA A 65 2.87 3.65 -4.24
C ALA A 65 2.56 4.99 -4.88
N ALA A 66 3.12 6.06 -4.32
CA ALA A 66 3.15 7.38 -4.96
C ALA A 66 4.39 7.46 -5.86
N THR A 67 4.24 7.98 -7.08
CA THR A 67 5.33 8.10 -8.05
C THR A 67 5.79 9.54 -8.21
N GLU A 68 7.00 9.72 -8.74
CA GLU A 68 7.57 11.04 -9.07
C GLU A 68 6.70 11.82 -10.07
N GLY A 69 5.96 11.11 -10.93
CA GLY A 69 4.97 11.69 -11.85
C GLY A 69 3.67 12.15 -11.17
N GLY A 70 3.52 11.95 -9.85
CA GLY A 70 2.35 12.38 -9.09
C GLY A 70 1.20 11.37 -9.07
N GLU A 71 1.41 10.16 -9.58
CA GLU A 71 0.37 9.14 -9.63
C GLU A 71 0.38 8.28 -8.37
N LEU A 72 -0.80 7.80 -7.97
CA LEU A 72 -0.96 6.84 -6.89
C LEU A 72 -1.40 5.50 -7.47
N TRP A 73 -0.64 4.45 -7.17
CA TRP A 73 -0.86 3.09 -7.65
C TRP A 73 -1.11 2.15 -6.48
N THR A 74 -1.86 1.08 -6.70
CA THR A 74 -2.12 0.05 -5.70
C THR A 74 -2.05 -1.37 -6.25
N THR A 75 -1.72 -2.32 -5.37
CA THR A 75 -1.80 -3.77 -5.58
C THR A 75 -2.12 -4.46 -4.25
N TRP A 76 -2.70 -5.65 -4.30
CA TRP A 76 -3.08 -6.45 -3.12
C TRP A 76 -2.88 -7.93 -3.38
N LYS A 77 -2.77 -8.74 -2.32
CA LYS A 77 -2.82 -10.21 -2.45
C LYS A 77 -4.20 -10.65 -2.94
N VAL A 78 -4.26 -11.56 -3.93
CA VAL A 78 -5.56 -11.95 -4.54
C VAL A 78 -6.40 -12.87 -3.66
N THR A 79 -5.78 -13.61 -2.74
CA THR A 79 -6.47 -14.46 -1.75
C THR A 79 -5.77 -14.36 -0.39
N THR A 80 -6.37 -14.96 0.65
CA THR A 80 -5.83 -15.00 2.01
C THR A 80 -4.67 -15.98 2.21
N ASP A 81 -4.23 -16.68 1.16
CA ASP A 81 -2.98 -17.45 1.20
C ASP A 81 -1.78 -16.49 1.21
N ALA A 82 -0.90 -16.62 2.19
CA ALA A 82 0.30 -15.80 2.31
C ALA A 82 1.22 -15.89 1.07
N SER A 83 1.14 -17.00 0.33
CA SER A 83 1.86 -17.24 -0.92
C SER A 83 1.07 -16.86 -2.18
N ALA A 84 -0.15 -16.33 -2.05
CA ALA A 84 -0.97 -15.93 -3.18
C ALA A 84 -0.26 -14.93 -4.11
N ALA A 85 -0.68 -14.89 -5.36
CA ALA A 85 -0.23 -13.85 -6.28
C ALA A 85 -0.65 -12.45 -5.78
N TRP A 86 0.06 -11.44 -6.25
CA TRP A 86 -0.39 -10.06 -6.17
C TRP A 86 -1.25 -9.75 -7.40
N ALA A 87 -2.27 -8.93 -7.23
CA ALA A 87 -3.00 -8.35 -8.34
C ALA A 87 -2.07 -7.46 -9.18
N ASP A 88 -2.42 -7.24 -10.44
CA ASP A 88 -1.71 -6.25 -11.26
C ASP A 88 -1.77 -4.87 -10.60
N TRP A 89 -0.72 -4.08 -10.81
CA TRP A 89 -0.74 -2.69 -10.37
C TRP A 89 -1.82 -1.92 -11.11
N THR A 90 -2.62 -1.18 -10.36
CA THR A 90 -3.69 -0.35 -10.92
C THR A 90 -3.63 1.04 -10.32
N LYS A 91 -4.04 2.04 -11.10
CA LYS A 91 -4.14 3.42 -10.61
C LYS A 91 -5.21 3.49 -9.53
N PHE A 92 -4.87 4.08 -8.38
CA PHE A 92 -5.73 4.12 -7.22
C PHE A 92 -6.70 5.31 -7.28
N ASN A 93 -7.87 5.06 -7.85
CA ASN A 93 -8.95 6.03 -8.03
C ASN A 93 -8.50 7.35 -8.72
N ASP A 94 -9.43 8.29 -8.89
CA ASP A 94 -9.16 9.60 -9.46
C ASP A 94 -8.65 10.57 -8.38
N LEU A 95 -7.39 10.42 -7.98
CA LEU A 95 -6.76 11.30 -6.99
C LEU A 95 -6.81 12.79 -7.43
N PRO A 96 -7.31 13.70 -6.59
CA PRO A 96 -7.22 15.13 -6.86
C PRO A 96 -5.79 15.64 -6.61
N GLY A 97 -5.14 16.13 -7.67
CA GLY A 97 -3.75 16.62 -7.62
C GLY A 97 -2.71 15.50 -7.72
N SER A 98 -1.45 15.85 -7.48
CA SER A 98 -0.29 14.97 -7.63
C SER A 98 0.14 14.39 -6.29
N ALA A 99 0.17 13.06 -6.13
CA ALA A 99 0.63 12.40 -4.92
C ALA A 99 2.10 12.74 -4.60
N ARG A 100 2.39 13.13 -3.36
CA ARG A 100 3.75 13.41 -2.85
C ARG A 100 4.12 12.50 -1.68
N SER A 101 3.15 12.15 -0.86
CA SER A 101 3.31 11.23 0.26
C SER A 101 2.05 10.40 0.44
N VAL A 102 2.19 9.18 0.95
CA VAL A 102 1.07 8.30 1.28
C VAL A 102 1.24 7.75 2.69
N GLY A 103 0.16 7.81 3.47
CA GLY A 103 0.01 7.19 4.77
C GLY A 103 -1.26 6.35 4.80
N VAL A 104 -1.26 5.30 5.62
CA VAL A 104 -2.41 4.43 5.80
C VAL A 104 -2.54 4.02 7.25
N ALA A 105 -3.78 3.88 7.73
CA ALA A 105 -4.11 3.41 9.05
C ALA A 105 -5.29 2.44 8.98
N THR A 106 -5.41 1.57 10.00
CA THR A 106 -6.54 0.66 10.15
C THR A 106 -7.55 1.29 11.10
N LEU A 107 -8.80 1.42 10.65
CA LEU A 107 -9.93 1.88 11.45
C LEU A 107 -10.32 0.83 12.49
N THR A 108 -11.11 1.23 13.49
CA THR A 108 -11.53 0.37 14.60
C THR A 108 -12.34 -0.85 14.15
N ASP A 109 -12.96 -0.79 12.96
CA ASP A 109 -13.71 -1.88 12.34
C ASP A 109 -12.89 -2.71 11.35
N GLY A 110 -11.55 -2.53 11.33
CA GLY A 110 -10.61 -3.28 10.50
C GLY A 110 -10.44 -2.73 9.08
N ARG A 111 -11.23 -1.75 8.65
CA ARG A 111 -11.10 -1.16 7.31
C ARG A 111 -9.85 -0.28 7.21
N PRO A 112 -9.14 -0.27 6.09
CA PRO A 112 -8.05 0.69 5.89
C PRO A 112 -8.59 2.08 5.52
N GLN A 113 -7.94 3.11 6.05
CA GLN A 113 -8.06 4.51 5.64
C GLN A 113 -6.71 5.00 5.12
N ILE A 114 -6.72 5.59 3.93
CA ILE A 114 -5.55 6.20 3.29
C ILE A 114 -5.62 7.72 3.43
N VAL A 115 -4.46 8.34 3.66
CA VAL A 115 -4.26 9.78 3.60
C VAL A 115 -3.12 10.05 2.62
N VAL A 116 -3.34 10.96 1.69
CA VAL A 116 -2.38 11.31 0.64
C VAL A 116 -2.09 12.79 0.74
N GLY A 117 -0.81 13.12 0.93
CA GLY A 117 -0.33 14.49 0.74
C GLY A 117 -0.14 14.72 -0.75
N THR A 118 -0.81 15.73 -1.29
CA THR A 118 -0.73 16.13 -2.69
C THR A 118 -0.02 17.48 -2.83
N ASP A 119 0.15 17.95 -4.05
CA ASP A 119 0.66 19.29 -4.35
C ASP A 119 -0.34 20.42 -4.09
N THR A 120 -1.61 20.10 -3.81
CA THR A 120 -2.68 21.06 -3.57
C THR A 120 -3.30 20.97 -2.17
N GLY A 121 -2.87 20.02 -1.35
CA GLY A 121 -3.40 19.82 -0.01
C GLY A 121 -3.18 18.39 0.47
N SER A 122 -3.98 17.93 1.43
CA SER A 122 -4.06 16.51 1.76
C SER A 122 -5.50 16.02 1.58
N VAL A 123 -5.66 14.76 1.20
CA VAL A 123 -6.96 14.12 1.00
C VAL A 123 -6.98 12.74 1.62
N SER A 124 -8.17 12.27 2.00
CA SER A 124 -8.38 10.95 2.58
C SER A 124 -9.47 10.16 1.87
N SER A 125 -9.35 8.84 1.94
CA SER A 125 -10.37 7.88 1.48
C SER A 125 -10.33 6.62 2.37
N TRP A 126 -11.44 5.90 2.48
CA TRP A 126 -11.51 4.64 3.23
C TRP A 126 -12.39 3.62 2.51
N LYS A 127 -12.25 2.32 2.83
CA LYS A 127 -13.14 1.27 2.29
C LYS A 127 -14.59 1.52 2.72
N VAL A 128 -15.55 1.43 1.80
CA VAL A 128 -16.96 1.78 2.10
C VAL A 128 -17.62 0.84 3.12
N SER A 129 -17.19 -0.43 3.18
CA SER A 129 -17.69 -1.44 4.10
C SER A 129 -16.58 -2.38 4.58
N THR A 130 -16.92 -3.31 5.48
CA THR A 130 -16.00 -4.34 5.96
C THR A 130 -15.80 -5.49 4.96
N ASN A 131 -16.47 -5.47 3.81
CA ASN A 131 -16.13 -6.35 2.70
C ASN A 131 -14.79 -5.88 2.07
N PRO A 132 -13.72 -6.70 2.09
CA PRO A 132 -12.39 -6.30 1.63
C PRO A 132 -12.34 -5.94 0.13
N ASP A 133 -13.29 -6.42 -0.66
CA ASP A 133 -13.34 -6.20 -2.11
C ASP A 133 -14.25 -5.02 -2.52
N ASP A 134 -14.97 -4.41 -1.57
CA ASP A 134 -15.82 -3.27 -1.86
C ASP A 134 -15.01 -2.03 -2.27
N ALA A 135 -15.67 -1.05 -2.88
CA ALA A 135 -15.03 0.18 -3.30
C ALA A 135 -14.42 0.99 -2.15
N TRP A 136 -13.57 1.94 -2.50
CA TRP A 136 -13.15 3.03 -1.62
C TRP A 136 -14.12 4.21 -1.76
N THR A 137 -14.25 5.03 -0.73
CA THR A 137 -15.01 6.28 -0.82
C THR A 137 -14.39 7.25 -1.82
N ASN A 138 -15.17 8.22 -2.28
CA ASN A 138 -14.63 9.41 -2.91
C ASN A 138 -13.60 10.09 -1.99
N TRP A 139 -12.67 10.81 -2.58
CA TRP A 139 -11.70 11.62 -1.85
C TRP A 139 -12.40 12.76 -1.11
N SER A 140 -12.05 12.93 0.16
CA SER A 140 -12.42 14.10 0.96
C SER A 140 -11.16 14.90 1.32
N PRO A 141 -11.24 16.23 1.44
CA PRO A 141 -10.16 17.01 2.05
C PRO A 141 -9.78 16.44 3.41
N PHE A 142 -8.47 16.33 3.64
CA PHE A 142 -7.87 16.03 4.94
C PHE A 142 -7.09 17.29 5.30
N ASP A 143 -7.72 18.20 6.03
CA ASP A 143 -7.13 19.50 6.34
C ASP A 143 -5.72 19.33 6.94
N GLY A 144 -4.77 20.13 6.46
CA GLY A 144 -3.40 20.10 6.95
C GLY A 144 -3.30 20.59 8.39
N PRO A 145 -2.17 20.35 9.07
CA PRO A 145 -1.93 20.97 10.37
C PRO A 145 -2.03 22.49 10.26
N PRO A 146 -2.44 23.20 11.34
CA PRO A 146 -2.33 24.65 11.39
C PRO A 146 -0.89 25.11 11.09
N ALA A 147 -0.77 26.27 10.45
CA ALA A 147 0.53 26.90 10.17
C ALA A 147 1.23 27.40 11.46
#